data_AF-A0A1Q5N985-F1
#
_entry.id   AF-A0A1Q5N985-F1
#
_cell.length_a   1.000
_cell.length_b   1.000
_cell.length_c   1.000
_cell.angle_alpha   90.00
_cell.angle_beta   90.00
_cell.angle_gamma   90.00
#
_symmetry.space_group_name_H-M   'P 1'
#
loop_
_entity.id
_entity.type
_entity.pdbx_description
1 polymer ?
#
loop_
_entity_poly.entity_id
_entity_poly.type
_entity_poly.pdbx_seq_one_letter_code
_entity_poly.pdbx_strand_id
1 'polypeptide(L)'
;MLEDIVHNVPHARHAVLLSADGLPRGATEGLTEKDVRTISAAMAGMQSLSRATAHFAGPEQDRQWNQTVIEFSHGWIFLIGAGQGSYLAAAAAPDVDMQQISFRMHRLVARLGNNLTSPPRVSAEDAGGPRGSAPRQEGSGDAGFVLGALDQVMSEVKGARHAVLLGSDGLPRGATGKMSRDLADTVSAAMTGIHAYSRVTSQFAGVTEDARWRQTVIEFQHGWIFLMAAGPDAFLAASAEHDCDIEQFTTRLHEVVPGLTAAATPGKGKGTGHV
;
A
#
# COMPACT_ATOMS: atom_id res chain seq x y z
N MET A 1 2.39 15.25 23.67
CA MET A 1 1.84 13.88 23.55
C MET A 1 2.49 13.11 22.40
N LEU A 2 2.57 13.65 21.18
CA LEU A 2 3.25 12.98 20.05
C LEU A 2 4.74 12.70 20.31
N GLU A 3 5.42 13.60 21.03
CA GLU A 3 6.82 13.42 21.47
C GLU A 3 7.07 12.13 22.24
N ASP A 4 6.02 11.55 22.83
CA ASP A 4 6.11 10.28 23.54
C ASP A 4 6.62 9.14 22.65
N ILE A 5 6.38 9.18 21.34
CA ILE A 5 6.91 8.20 20.39
C ILE A 5 8.43 8.40 20.24
N VAL A 6 8.86 9.62 19.94
CA VAL A 6 10.27 9.94 19.67
C VAL A 6 11.14 9.78 20.92
N HIS A 7 10.64 10.18 22.09
CA HIS A 7 11.42 10.12 23.34
C HIS A 7 11.54 8.72 23.96
N ASN A 8 10.63 7.80 23.62
CA ASN A 8 10.58 6.48 24.29
C ASN A 8 10.82 5.31 23.35
N VAL A 9 11.00 5.56 22.06
CA VAL A 9 11.34 4.54 21.08
C VAL A 9 12.68 4.92 20.48
N PRO A 10 13.78 4.25 20.85
CA PRO A 10 15.07 4.46 20.22
C PRO A 10 14.93 4.37 18.70
N HIS A 11 15.60 5.28 17.99
CA HIS A 11 15.59 5.36 16.53
C HIS A 11 14.25 5.80 15.89
N ALA A 12 13.21 6.11 16.66
CA ALA A 12 12.08 6.89 16.16
C ALA A 12 12.54 8.34 15.87
N ARG A 13 12.10 8.90 14.75
CA ARG A 13 12.54 10.22 14.26
C ARG A 13 11.49 11.28 14.49
N HIS A 14 10.29 11.07 13.95
CA HIS A 14 9.22 12.06 13.97
C HIS A 14 7.84 11.39 14.02
N ALA A 15 6.84 12.13 14.47
CA ALA A 15 5.44 11.73 14.35
C ALA A 15 4.55 12.92 13.95
N VAL A 16 3.52 12.66 13.15
CA VAL A 16 2.54 13.64 12.68
C VAL A 16 1.14 13.07 12.86
N LEU A 17 0.26 13.83 13.53
CA LEU A 17 -1.17 13.58 13.58
C LEU A 17 -1.83 14.44 12.50
N LEU A 18 -2.68 13.84 11.66
CA LEU A 18 -3.34 14.49 10.54
C LEU A 18 -4.81 14.08 10.44
N SER A 19 -5.63 14.90 9.79
CA SER A 19 -7.00 14.49 9.39
C SER A 19 -7.03 13.85 8.00
N ALA A 20 -8.15 13.21 7.67
CA ALA A 20 -8.34 12.48 6.43
C ALA A 20 -8.35 13.34 5.16
N ASP A 21 -8.49 14.66 5.31
CA ASP A 21 -8.33 15.67 4.25
C ASP A 21 -6.87 16.14 4.08
N GLY A 22 -5.93 15.61 4.87
CA GLY A 22 -4.51 15.94 4.79
C GLY A 22 -4.09 17.16 5.60
N LEU A 23 -4.95 17.69 6.48
CA LEU A 23 -4.59 18.81 7.35
C LEU A 23 -3.84 18.32 8.59
N PRO A 24 -2.70 18.94 8.95
CA PRO A 24 -1.98 18.60 10.17
C PRO A 24 -2.76 19.02 11.42
N ARG A 25 -2.76 18.15 12.42
CA ARG A 25 -3.37 18.34 13.75
C ARG A 25 -2.32 18.42 14.86
N GLY A 26 -1.11 17.94 14.59
CA GLY A 26 0.05 18.08 15.47
C GLY A 26 1.26 17.36 14.87
N ALA A 27 2.45 17.75 15.26
CA ALA A 27 3.70 17.10 14.87
C ALA A 27 4.68 17.14 16.04
N THR A 28 5.67 16.24 16.01
CA THR A 28 6.84 16.33 16.88
C THR A 28 7.75 17.47 16.43
N GLU A 29 8.62 17.93 17.33
CA GLU A 29 9.67 18.89 17.03
C GLU A 29 10.64 18.36 15.94
N GLY A 30 11.40 19.28 15.34
CA GLY A 30 12.40 18.97 14.30
C GLY A 30 11.87 18.91 12.87
N LEU A 31 10.57 19.07 12.64
CA LEU A 31 9.97 19.23 11.31
C LEU A 31 9.64 20.69 11.02
N THR A 32 9.87 21.15 9.79
CA THR A 32 9.37 22.46 9.37
C THR A 32 7.85 22.40 9.13
N GLU A 33 7.15 23.53 9.25
CA GLU A 33 5.71 23.55 8.94
C GLU A 33 5.40 23.11 7.51
N LYS A 34 6.30 23.41 6.57
CA LYS A 34 6.17 22.98 5.18
C LYS A 34 6.20 21.46 5.09
N ASP A 35 7.17 20.82 5.75
CA ASP A 35 7.29 19.36 5.76
C ASP A 35 6.06 18.73 6.38
N VAL A 36 5.60 19.25 7.53
CA VAL A 36 4.38 18.76 8.20
C VAL A 36 3.16 18.81 7.27
N ARG A 37 2.96 19.90 6.53
CA ARG A 37 1.86 20.02 5.55
C ARG A 37 2.02 19.04 4.39
N THR A 38 3.22 18.92 3.82
CA THR A 38 3.50 18.00 2.72
C THR A 38 3.29 16.54 3.12
N ILE A 39 3.82 16.14 4.29
CA ILE A 39 3.67 14.79 4.84
C ILE A 39 2.20 14.50 5.11
N SER A 40 1.47 15.43 5.72
CA SER A 40 0.04 15.23 6.02
C SER A 40 -0.79 15.02 4.76
N ALA A 41 -0.58 15.85 3.73
CA ALA A 41 -1.26 15.70 2.45
C ALA A 41 -0.92 14.36 1.76
N ALA A 42 0.36 13.97 1.76
CA ALA A 42 0.81 12.73 1.14
C ALA A 42 0.28 11.49 1.87
N MET A 43 0.27 11.49 3.21
CA MET A 43 -0.26 10.39 4.02
C MET A 43 -1.78 10.22 3.84
N ALA A 44 -2.53 11.32 3.78
CA ALA A 44 -3.97 11.25 3.48
C ALA A 44 -4.25 10.68 2.08
N GLY A 45 -3.48 11.11 1.07
CA GLY A 45 -3.55 10.54 -0.28
C GLY A 45 -3.21 9.05 -0.32
N MET A 46 -2.13 8.64 0.35
CA MET A 46 -1.74 7.23 0.47
C MET A 46 -2.82 6.39 1.16
N GLN A 47 -3.42 6.88 2.24
CA GLN A 47 -4.50 6.18 2.93
C GLN A 47 -5.72 6.02 2.02
N SER A 48 -6.08 7.07 1.26
CA SER A 48 -7.21 7.02 0.32
C SER A 48 -6.99 5.97 -0.78
N LEU A 49 -5.79 5.93 -1.36
CA LEU A 49 -5.41 4.91 -2.36
C LEU A 49 -5.36 3.51 -1.76
N SER A 50 -4.86 3.37 -0.53
CA SER A 50 -4.88 2.10 0.20
C SER A 50 -6.32 1.59 0.30
N ARG A 51 -7.27 2.42 0.76
CA ARG A 51 -8.68 2.03 0.84
C ARG A 51 -9.27 1.60 -0.51
N ALA A 52 -8.85 2.21 -1.63
CA ALA A 52 -9.31 1.82 -2.96
C ALA A 52 -8.92 0.37 -3.33
N THR A 53 -7.82 -0.15 -2.76
CA THR A 53 -7.35 -1.52 -3.01
C THR A 53 -7.91 -2.56 -2.05
N ALA A 54 -8.87 -2.22 -1.17
CA ALA A 54 -9.36 -3.16 -0.16
C ALA A 54 -9.95 -4.47 -0.74
N HIS A 55 -10.55 -4.41 -1.93
CA HIS A 55 -11.05 -5.61 -2.65
C HIS A 55 -9.94 -6.57 -3.05
N PHE A 56 -8.71 -6.06 -3.23
CA PHE A 56 -7.56 -6.88 -3.55
C PHE A 56 -7.11 -7.71 -2.35
N ALA A 57 -7.24 -7.16 -1.13
CA ALA A 57 -7.00 -7.89 0.10
C ALA A 57 -8.03 -9.01 0.34
N GLY A 58 -9.23 -8.91 -0.24
CA GLY A 58 -10.24 -9.96 -0.10
C GLY A 58 -11.69 -9.62 -0.44
N PRO A 59 -12.57 -10.66 -0.45
CA PRO A 59 -13.99 -10.50 -0.74
C PRO A 59 -14.82 -10.00 0.45
N GLU A 60 -14.25 -9.94 1.65
CA GLU A 60 -14.96 -9.60 2.88
C GLU A 60 -15.68 -8.24 2.77
N GLN A 61 -16.84 -8.13 3.42
CA GLN A 61 -17.64 -6.90 3.39
C GLN A 61 -17.05 -5.81 4.29
N ASP A 62 -16.54 -6.24 5.45
CA ASP A 62 -15.78 -5.37 6.34
C ASP A 62 -14.36 -5.23 5.80
N ARG A 63 -14.01 -4.00 5.43
CA ARG A 63 -12.80 -3.66 4.68
C ARG A 63 -12.01 -2.58 5.38
N GLN A 64 -12.08 -2.60 6.71
CA GLN A 64 -11.41 -1.63 7.53
C GLN A 64 -9.90 -1.69 7.27
N TRP A 65 -9.34 -0.54 6.91
CA TRP A 65 -7.91 -0.35 6.83
C TRP A 65 -7.34 -0.19 8.24
N ASN A 66 -6.29 -0.93 8.56
CA ASN A 66 -5.65 -0.92 9.87
C ASN A 66 -4.40 -0.03 9.84
N GLN A 67 -3.48 -0.32 8.92
CA GLN A 67 -2.22 0.39 8.80
C GLN A 67 -1.58 0.28 7.42
N THR A 68 -0.65 1.19 7.15
CA THR A 68 0.28 1.13 6.01
C THR A 68 1.69 1.32 6.55
N VAL A 69 2.59 0.43 6.15
CA VAL A 69 4.02 0.49 6.47
C VAL A 69 4.80 0.64 5.17
N ILE A 70 5.72 1.59 5.12
CA ILE A 70 6.59 1.84 3.98
C ILE A 70 8.03 1.61 4.43
N GLU A 71 8.74 0.76 3.69
CA GLU A 71 10.16 0.52 3.89
C GLU A 71 10.99 1.25 2.85
N PHE A 72 12.02 1.95 3.33
CA PHE A 72 13.12 2.48 2.53
C PHE A 72 14.44 1.87 2.98
N SER A 73 15.47 1.99 2.16
CA SER A 73 16.85 1.62 2.51
C SER A 73 17.37 2.30 3.78
N HIS A 74 16.86 3.50 4.09
CA HIS A 74 17.34 4.38 5.15
C HIS A 74 16.32 4.61 6.27
N GLY A 75 15.16 3.95 6.25
CA GLY A 75 14.19 4.07 7.33
C GLY A 75 12.80 3.53 6.99
N TRP A 76 11.89 3.79 7.91
CA TRP A 76 10.51 3.31 7.89
C TRP A 76 9.52 4.46 8.03
N ILE A 77 8.34 4.30 7.45
CA ILE A 77 7.17 5.13 7.73
C ILE A 77 6.02 4.20 8.12
N PHE A 78 5.35 4.52 9.22
CA PHE A 78 4.17 3.85 9.71
C PHE A 78 3.00 4.83 9.64
N LEU A 79 1.85 4.38 9.16
CA LEU A 79 0.61 5.14 9.13
C LEU A 79 -0.50 4.28 9.71
N ILE A 80 -1.14 4.72 10.79
CA ILE A 80 -2.24 3.99 11.43
C ILE A 80 -3.47 4.87 11.63
N GLY A 81 -4.64 4.23 11.77
CA GLY A 81 -5.88 4.91 12.16
C GLY A 81 -5.74 5.56 13.54
N ALA A 82 -6.16 6.82 13.68
CA ALA A 82 -6.10 7.57 14.93
C ALA A 82 -7.47 8.11 15.37
N GLY A 83 -8.54 7.34 15.11
CA GLY A 83 -9.93 7.74 15.29
C GLY A 83 -10.64 8.05 13.97
N GLN A 84 -11.90 8.47 14.06
CA GLN A 84 -12.72 8.77 12.88
C GLN A 84 -12.18 10.00 12.14
N GLY A 85 -11.72 9.80 10.92
CA GLY A 85 -11.21 10.89 10.07
C GLY A 85 -9.83 11.42 10.47
N SER A 86 -9.04 10.66 11.24
CA SER A 86 -7.68 11.04 11.63
C SER A 86 -6.69 9.87 11.53
N TYR A 87 -5.43 10.20 11.26
CA TYR A 87 -4.35 9.25 11.11
C TYR A 87 -3.11 9.71 11.89
N LEU A 88 -2.34 8.75 12.36
CA LEU A 88 -1.04 8.96 12.99
C LEU A 88 0.05 8.39 12.08
N ALA A 89 0.93 9.25 11.61
CA ALA A 89 2.13 8.89 10.88
C ALA A 89 3.35 8.95 11.82
N ALA A 90 4.26 7.98 11.73
CA ALA A 90 5.55 8.01 12.41
C ALA A 90 6.67 7.59 11.45
N ALA A 91 7.84 8.19 11.62
CA ALA A 91 9.05 7.85 10.89
C ALA A 91 10.13 7.33 11.82
N ALA A 92 10.95 6.41 11.33
CA ALA A 92 12.02 5.80 12.11
C ALA A 92 13.22 5.40 11.26
N ALA A 93 14.38 5.19 11.90
CA ALA A 93 15.58 4.66 11.26
C ALA A 93 15.49 3.14 11.02
N PRO A 94 16.35 2.56 10.15
CA PRO A 94 16.26 1.15 9.75
C PRO A 94 16.36 0.16 10.91
N ASP A 95 17.08 0.54 11.96
CA ASP A 95 17.39 -0.25 13.16
C ASP A 95 16.39 -0.05 14.30
N VAL A 96 15.26 0.62 14.04
CA VAL A 96 14.17 0.75 15.02
C VAL A 96 13.58 -0.61 15.40
N ASP A 97 13.23 -0.75 16.67
CA ASP A 97 12.38 -1.86 17.12
C ASP A 97 10.95 -1.66 16.59
N MET A 98 10.58 -2.44 15.57
CA MET A 98 9.28 -2.37 14.90
C MET A 98 8.11 -2.70 15.84
N GLN A 99 8.31 -3.60 16.80
CA GLN A 99 7.26 -3.95 17.77
C GLN A 99 7.05 -2.79 18.74
N GLN A 100 8.14 -2.18 19.21
CA GLN A 100 8.08 -1.09 20.16
C GLN A 100 7.44 0.17 19.57
N ILE A 101 7.82 0.56 18.34
CA ILE A 101 7.19 1.72 17.69
C ILE A 101 5.69 1.48 17.45
N SER A 102 5.33 0.29 16.96
CA SER A 102 3.94 -0.09 16.70
C SER A 102 3.12 -0.06 17.99
N PHE A 103 3.62 -0.66 19.07
CA PHE A 103 2.98 -0.63 20.38
C PHE A 103 2.78 0.81 20.89
N ARG A 104 3.81 1.66 20.75
CA ARG A 104 3.73 3.05 21.24
C ARG A 104 2.72 3.88 20.44
N MET A 105 2.68 3.70 19.12
CA MET A 105 1.69 4.36 18.26
C MET A 105 0.26 3.96 18.63
N HIS A 106 -0.03 2.66 18.80
CA HIS A 106 -1.36 2.18 19.21
C HIS A 106 -1.76 2.70 20.59
N ARG A 107 -0.82 2.73 21.56
CA ARG A 107 -1.08 3.32 22.88
C ARG A 107 -1.38 4.81 22.79
N LEU A 108 -0.70 5.55 21.91
CA LEU A 108 -0.97 6.96 21.68
C LEU A 108 -2.35 7.18 21.04
N VAL A 109 -2.72 6.36 20.05
CA VAL A 109 -4.06 6.37 19.44
C VAL A 109 -5.16 6.08 20.46
N ALA A 110 -4.98 5.07 21.31
CA ALA A 110 -5.95 4.75 22.37
C ALA A 110 -6.16 5.95 23.33
N ARG A 111 -5.08 6.67 23.68
CA ARG A 111 -5.17 7.90 24.48
C ARG A 111 -5.84 9.05 23.72
N LEU A 112 -5.58 9.20 22.42
CA LEU A 112 -6.26 10.19 21.57
C LEU A 112 -7.76 9.92 21.49
N GLY A 113 -8.17 8.67 21.29
CA GLY A 113 -9.58 8.26 21.25
C GLY A 113 -10.34 8.62 22.54
N ASN A 114 -9.68 8.48 23.70
CA ASN A 114 -10.25 8.88 25.00
C ASN A 114 -10.40 10.40 25.18
N ASN A 115 -9.73 11.22 24.35
CA ASN A 115 -9.82 12.69 24.38
C ASN A 115 -10.69 13.27 23.25
N LEU A 116 -11.12 12.44 22.30
CA LEU A 116 -11.88 12.82 21.10
C LEU A 116 -13.32 12.28 21.09
N THR A 117 -13.84 11.80 22.23
CA THR A 117 -15.23 11.34 22.32
C THR A 117 -16.22 12.49 22.12
N SER A 118 -16.75 12.62 20.91
CA SER A 118 -18.11 13.09 20.67
C SER A 118 -18.97 11.90 20.23
N PRO A 119 -20.23 11.81 20.70
CA PRO A 119 -21.07 10.64 20.47
C PRO A 119 -21.42 10.45 18.97
N PRO A 120 -21.74 9.21 18.55
CA PRO A 120 -22.13 8.91 17.18
C PRO A 120 -23.39 9.68 16.77
N ARG A 121 -23.37 10.36 15.62
CA ARG A 121 -24.61 10.73 14.95
C ARG A 121 -25.09 9.52 14.13
N VAL A 122 -26.20 8.94 14.56
CA VAL A 122 -26.91 7.86 13.87
C VAL A 122 -27.83 8.45 12.80
N SER A 123 -27.61 7.97 11.58
CA SER A 123 -28.45 7.76 10.39
C SER A 123 -29.55 8.72 9.93
N ALA A 124 -29.58 8.90 8.62
CA ALA A 124 -30.81 8.83 7.82
C ALA A 124 -30.51 8.09 6.50
N GLU A 125 -31.01 6.85 6.37
CA GLU A 125 -31.44 6.21 5.11
C GLU A 125 -32.71 6.96 4.64
N ASP A 126 -33.23 6.97 3.40
CA ASP A 126 -33.03 6.28 2.12
C ASP A 126 -33.83 7.09 1.07
N ALA A 127 -33.52 7.00 -0.23
CA ALA A 127 -34.48 7.18 -1.34
C ALA A 127 -33.84 6.91 -2.72
N GLY A 128 -34.28 5.84 -3.37
CA GLY A 128 -33.70 5.24 -4.58
C GLY A 128 -34.05 5.87 -5.94
N GLY A 129 -33.48 5.24 -6.99
CA GLY A 129 -33.87 5.38 -8.39
C GLY A 129 -32.80 4.83 -9.37
N PRO A 130 -33.07 3.78 -10.17
CA PRO A 130 -32.05 3.07 -10.96
C PRO A 130 -31.80 3.71 -12.34
N ARG A 131 -30.54 3.68 -12.81
CA ARG A 131 -30.19 3.95 -14.23
C ARG A 131 -29.49 2.73 -14.82
N GLY A 132 -30.02 2.28 -15.96
CA GLY A 132 -29.64 1.04 -16.64
C GLY A 132 -28.22 1.05 -17.18
N SER A 133 -27.59 -0.11 -17.09
CA SER A 133 -26.29 -0.45 -17.69
C SER A 133 -26.51 -1.27 -18.96
N ALA A 134 -25.89 -0.85 -20.07
CA ALA A 134 -25.81 -1.58 -21.33
C ALA A 134 -24.89 -2.82 -21.18
N PRO A 135 -25.07 -3.88 -21.99
CA PRO A 135 -24.23 -5.07 -21.91
C PRO A 135 -22.81 -4.76 -22.42
N ARG A 136 -21.81 -4.99 -21.56
CA ARG A 136 -20.40 -5.00 -21.96
C ARG A 136 -20.09 -6.33 -22.63
N GLN A 137 -19.50 -6.21 -23.81
CA GLN A 137 -19.09 -7.27 -24.70
C GLN A 137 -17.90 -8.02 -24.08
N GLU A 138 -18.06 -9.32 -23.84
CA GLU A 138 -16.98 -10.23 -23.45
C GLU A 138 -15.98 -10.31 -24.61
N GLY A 139 -14.81 -9.69 -24.40
CA GLY A 139 -13.66 -9.80 -25.29
C GLY A 139 -12.87 -11.06 -24.96
N SER A 140 -12.85 -11.99 -25.90
CA SER A 140 -12.03 -13.19 -25.92
C SER A 140 -10.53 -12.87 -26.04
N GLY A 141 -9.69 -13.49 -25.19
CA GLY A 141 -8.24 -13.57 -25.40
C GLY A 141 -7.35 -13.46 -24.16
N ASP A 142 -7.54 -14.33 -23.17
CA ASP A 142 -6.88 -14.32 -21.84
C ASP A 142 -5.51 -15.01 -21.78
N ALA A 143 -4.99 -15.51 -22.91
CA ALA A 143 -3.77 -16.34 -22.90
C ALA A 143 -2.46 -15.54 -22.66
N GLY A 144 -2.49 -14.20 -22.70
CA GLY A 144 -1.32 -13.34 -22.53
C GLY A 144 -1.28 -12.52 -21.24
N PHE A 145 -2.38 -12.48 -20.49
CA PHE A 145 -2.48 -11.69 -19.24
C PHE A 145 -2.22 -12.55 -18.00
N VAL A 146 -2.55 -13.84 -18.06
CA VAL A 146 -2.35 -14.76 -16.95
C VAL A 146 -0.88 -15.17 -16.84
N LEU A 147 -0.30 -14.98 -15.66
CA LEU A 147 1.07 -15.36 -15.34
C LEU A 147 1.05 -16.66 -14.54
N GLY A 148 1.18 -17.80 -15.22
CA GLY A 148 1.09 -19.13 -14.58
C GLY A 148 2.10 -19.36 -13.44
N ALA A 149 3.26 -18.68 -13.46
CA ALA A 149 4.20 -18.71 -12.34
C ALA A 149 3.65 -18.06 -11.07
N LEU A 150 2.80 -17.03 -11.18
CA LEU A 150 2.11 -16.45 -10.02
C LEU A 150 1.02 -17.40 -9.50
N ASP A 151 0.28 -18.06 -10.38
CA ASP A 151 -0.71 -19.07 -9.97
C ASP A 151 -0.06 -20.24 -9.23
N GLN A 152 1.13 -20.67 -9.66
CA GLN A 152 1.91 -21.67 -8.95
C GLN A 152 2.22 -21.22 -7.51
N VAL A 153 2.68 -19.98 -7.31
CA VAL A 153 2.92 -19.42 -5.97
C VAL A 153 1.64 -19.41 -5.13
N MET A 154 0.51 -18.97 -5.69
CA MET A 154 -0.76 -18.95 -4.95
C MET A 154 -1.21 -20.36 -4.53
N SER A 155 -0.86 -21.38 -5.29
CA SER A 155 -1.22 -22.78 -4.99
C SER A 155 -0.33 -23.42 -3.91
N GLU A 156 0.91 -22.95 -3.77
CA GLU A 156 1.88 -23.50 -2.82
C GLU A 156 1.78 -22.90 -1.43
N VAL A 157 1.32 -21.65 -1.33
CA VAL A 157 1.30 -20.89 -0.08
C VAL A 157 -0.13 -20.74 0.42
N LYS A 158 -0.43 -21.37 1.56
CA LYS A 158 -1.74 -21.26 2.20
C LYS A 158 -2.04 -19.80 2.55
N GLY A 159 -3.23 -19.32 2.18
CA GLY A 159 -3.68 -17.95 2.46
C GLY A 159 -3.23 -16.93 1.41
N ALA A 160 -2.42 -17.30 0.41
CA ALA A 160 -2.14 -16.44 -0.74
C ALA A 160 -3.39 -16.29 -1.63
N ARG A 161 -3.67 -15.06 -2.09
CA ARG A 161 -4.91 -14.74 -2.82
C ARG A 161 -4.66 -14.35 -4.28
N HIS A 162 -4.13 -13.15 -4.50
CA HIS A 162 -3.92 -12.61 -5.84
C HIS A 162 -2.55 -11.96 -5.97
N ALA A 163 -2.06 -11.88 -7.20
CA ALA A 163 -0.90 -11.07 -7.52
C ALA A 163 -1.04 -10.45 -8.92
N VAL A 164 -0.52 -9.23 -9.08
CA VAL A 164 -0.48 -8.49 -10.34
C VAL A 164 0.87 -7.83 -10.51
N LEU A 165 1.49 -8.08 -11.66
CA LEU A 165 2.66 -7.36 -12.15
C LEU A 165 2.19 -6.10 -12.86
N LEU A 166 2.74 -4.95 -12.50
CA LEU A 166 2.37 -3.64 -13.04
C LEU A 166 3.62 -2.84 -13.45
N GLY A 167 3.46 -1.96 -14.43
CA GLY A 167 4.51 -1.01 -14.81
C GLY A 167 4.53 0.24 -13.94
N SER A 168 5.61 1.02 -14.06
CA SER A 168 5.71 2.36 -13.46
C SER A 168 4.75 3.39 -14.07
N ASP A 169 4.13 3.05 -15.21
CA ASP A 169 3.04 3.77 -15.86
C ASP A 169 1.65 3.46 -15.25
N GLY A 170 1.58 2.51 -14.32
CA GLY A 170 0.33 2.07 -13.68
C GLY A 170 -0.52 1.13 -14.52
N LEU A 171 0.03 0.58 -15.60
CA LEU A 171 -0.65 -0.43 -16.41
C LEU A 171 -0.34 -1.84 -15.91
N PRO A 172 -1.34 -2.74 -15.77
CA PRO A 172 -1.08 -4.13 -15.45
C PRO A 172 -0.42 -4.83 -16.65
N ARG A 173 0.62 -5.60 -16.35
CA ARG A 173 1.40 -6.40 -17.31
C ARG A 173 1.05 -7.89 -17.27
N GLY A 174 0.43 -8.33 -16.18
CA GLY A 174 -0.15 -9.66 -16.03
C GLY A 174 -0.51 -9.96 -14.59
N ALA A 175 -1.35 -10.96 -14.36
CA ALA A 175 -1.86 -11.30 -13.02
C ALA A 175 -2.08 -12.80 -12.84
N THR A 176 -2.44 -13.20 -11.61
CA THR A 176 -2.99 -14.54 -11.31
C THR A 176 -4.31 -14.76 -12.04
N GLY A 177 -4.58 -15.98 -12.52
CA GLY A 177 -5.73 -16.28 -13.39
C GLY A 177 -7.10 -16.09 -12.74
N LYS A 178 -7.18 -16.05 -11.41
CA LYS A 178 -8.43 -15.77 -10.68
C LYS A 178 -8.74 -14.27 -10.53
N MET A 179 -7.85 -13.39 -10.97
CA MET A 179 -8.00 -11.94 -10.83
C MET A 179 -8.68 -11.35 -12.06
N SER A 180 -9.74 -10.55 -11.86
CA SER A 180 -10.39 -9.85 -12.97
C SER A 180 -9.53 -8.70 -13.49
N ARG A 181 -9.70 -8.35 -14.78
CA ARG A 181 -8.97 -7.23 -15.39
C ARG A 181 -9.30 -5.88 -14.75
N ASP A 182 -10.57 -5.62 -14.43
CA ASP A 182 -10.99 -4.39 -13.76
C ASP A 182 -10.31 -4.25 -12.37
N LEU A 183 -10.18 -5.36 -11.63
CA LEU A 183 -9.46 -5.35 -10.36
C LEU A 183 -7.97 -5.09 -10.58
N ALA A 184 -7.36 -5.70 -11.60
CA ALA A 184 -5.94 -5.51 -11.92
C ALA A 184 -5.64 -4.06 -12.34
N ASP A 185 -6.49 -3.45 -13.16
CA ASP A 185 -6.39 -2.03 -13.55
C ASP A 185 -6.51 -1.12 -12.31
N THR A 186 -7.51 -1.38 -11.45
CA THR A 186 -7.74 -0.60 -10.22
C THR A 186 -6.53 -0.67 -9.27
N VAL A 187 -6.03 -1.87 -9.01
CA VAL A 187 -4.87 -2.09 -8.14
C VAL A 187 -3.63 -1.46 -8.75
N SER A 188 -3.40 -1.61 -10.06
CA SER A 188 -2.20 -1.07 -10.71
C SER A 188 -2.13 0.45 -10.65
N ALA A 189 -3.25 1.12 -10.90
CA ALA A 189 -3.36 2.57 -10.79
C ALA A 189 -3.14 3.04 -9.34
N ALA A 190 -3.79 2.40 -8.37
CA ALA A 190 -3.67 2.76 -6.97
C ALA A 190 -2.25 2.56 -6.43
N MET A 191 -1.62 1.43 -6.75
CA MET A 191 -0.26 1.10 -6.31
C MET A 191 0.80 2.05 -6.89
N THR A 192 0.62 2.49 -8.13
CA THR A 192 1.49 3.52 -8.73
C THR A 192 1.38 4.85 -8.00
N GLY A 193 0.15 5.25 -7.62
CA GLY A 193 -0.05 6.43 -6.78
C GLY A 193 0.56 6.28 -5.38
N ILE A 194 0.44 5.11 -4.76
CA ILE A 194 1.07 4.81 -3.46
C ILE A 194 2.60 4.91 -3.56
N HIS A 195 3.20 4.38 -4.63
CA HIS A 195 4.62 4.51 -4.89
C HIS A 195 5.04 5.97 -5.14
N ALA A 196 4.21 6.77 -5.82
CA ALA A 196 4.48 8.20 -5.99
C ALA A 196 4.50 8.94 -4.64
N TYR A 197 3.57 8.62 -3.74
CA TYR A 197 3.55 9.20 -2.39
C TYR A 197 4.73 8.74 -1.54
N SER A 198 5.20 7.49 -1.67
CA SER A 198 6.39 7.03 -0.94
C SER A 198 7.64 7.85 -1.30
N ARG A 199 7.78 8.27 -2.57
CA ARG A 199 8.87 9.18 -2.97
C ARG A 199 8.79 10.53 -2.27
N VAL A 200 7.60 11.12 -2.21
CA VAL A 200 7.36 12.42 -1.53
C VAL A 200 7.64 12.31 -0.04
N THR A 201 7.31 11.18 0.57
CA THR A 201 7.41 11.00 2.02
C THR A 201 8.74 10.41 2.46
N SER A 202 9.60 9.95 1.55
CA SER A 202 10.92 9.40 1.86
C SER A 202 11.77 10.28 2.78
N GLN A 203 11.66 11.60 2.65
CA GLN A 203 12.35 12.58 3.51
C GLN A 203 11.84 12.58 4.96
N PHE A 204 10.58 12.21 5.18
CA PHE A 204 10.03 12.01 6.53
C PHE A 204 10.76 10.87 7.25
N ALA A 205 11.10 9.81 6.50
CA ALA A 205 11.96 8.74 6.96
C ALA A 205 13.45 9.13 6.99
N GLY A 206 13.82 10.42 6.93
CA GLY A 206 15.21 10.88 6.93
C GLY A 206 15.76 11.21 5.54
N VAL A 207 16.88 11.92 5.50
CA VAL A 207 17.49 12.43 4.26
C VAL A 207 18.71 11.60 3.90
N THR A 208 18.68 10.93 2.74
CA THR A 208 19.86 10.30 2.12
C THR A 208 19.80 10.50 0.60
N GLU A 209 20.95 10.73 -0.05
CA GLU A 209 21.02 10.90 -1.52
C GLU A 209 20.58 9.63 -2.28
N ASP A 210 20.72 8.46 -1.64
CA ASP A 210 20.38 7.15 -2.19
C ASP A 210 19.14 6.52 -1.54
N ALA A 211 18.16 7.33 -1.17
CA ALA A 211 16.89 6.86 -0.63
C ALA A 211 16.19 5.93 -1.63
N ARG A 212 16.16 4.62 -1.33
CA ARG A 212 15.53 3.60 -2.18
C ARG A 212 14.32 3.02 -1.47
N TRP A 213 13.15 3.16 -2.07
CA TRP A 213 11.97 2.42 -1.65
C TRP A 213 12.21 0.91 -1.82
N ARG A 214 11.84 0.12 -0.81
CA ARG A 214 11.95 -1.34 -0.84
C ARG A 214 10.59 -1.99 -1.03
N GLN A 215 9.65 -1.63 -0.18
CA GLN A 215 8.30 -2.17 -0.21
C GLN A 215 7.29 -1.28 0.52
N THR A 216 6.01 -1.51 0.23
CA THR A 216 4.90 -0.99 1.01
C THR A 216 4.00 -2.16 1.40
N VAL A 217 3.65 -2.25 2.67
CA VAL A 217 2.70 -3.22 3.21
C VAL A 217 1.46 -2.48 3.68
N ILE A 218 0.29 -2.97 3.31
CA ILE A 218 -1.00 -2.43 3.72
C ILE A 218 -1.76 -3.53 4.43
N GLU A 219 -2.20 -3.25 5.64
CA GLU A 219 -3.01 -4.14 6.45
C GLU A 219 -4.47 -3.67 6.42
N PHE A 220 -5.35 -4.60 6.08
CA PHE A 220 -6.78 -4.53 6.34
C PHE A 220 -7.14 -5.52 7.43
N GLN A 221 -8.33 -5.38 8.01
CA GLN A 221 -8.88 -6.35 8.97
C GLN A 221 -9.05 -7.76 8.40
N HIS A 222 -9.10 -7.90 7.08
CA HIS A 222 -9.34 -9.16 6.39
C HIS A 222 -8.15 -9.68 5.59
N GLY A 223 -6.99 -9.01 5.67
CA GLY A 223 -5.80 -9.47 4.97
C GLY A 223 -4.78 -8.37 4.69
N TRP A 224 -3.77 -8.76 3.91
CA TRP A 224 -2.60 -7.97 3.60
C TRP A 224 -2.51 -7.67 2.11
N ILE A 225 -1.87 -6.54 1.79
CA ILE A 225 -1.37 -6.23 0.46
C ILE A 225 0.10 -5.86 0.57
N PHE A 226 0.92 -6.47 -0.28
CA PHE A 226 2.33 -6.19 -0.43
C PHE A 226 2.55 -5.52 -1.79
N LEU A 227 3.32 -4.44 -1.82
CA LEU A 227 3.83 -3.83 -3.02
C LEU A 227 5.35 -3.86 -2.95
N MET A 228 5.99 -4.53 -3.90
CA MET A 228 7.44 -4.72 -3.95
C MET A 228 8.01 -4.37 -5.31
N ALA A 229 9.30 -4.02 -5.36
CA ALA A 229 9.99 -3.81 -6.61
C ALA A 229 10.08 -5.12 -7.40
N ALA A 230 9.69 -5.07 -8.68
CA ALA A 230 9.80 -6.20 -9.61
C ALA A 230 10.85 -5.97 -10.71
N GLY A 231 11.53 -4.81 -10.70
CA GLY A 231 12.55 -4.43 -11.69
C GLY A 231 12.66 -2.91 -11.78
N PRO A 232 13.45 -2.37 -12.71
CA PRO A 232 13.67 -0.91 -12.86
C PRO A 232 12.39 -0.12 -13.12
N ASP A 233 11.41 -0.71 -13.81
CA ASP A 233 10.16 -0.07 -14.22
C ASP A 233 8.94 -0.98 -14.01
N ALA A 234 9.01 -1.83 -12.99
CA ALA A 234 7.95 -2.77 -12.67
C ALA A 234 7.81 -2.96 -11.17
N PHE A 235 6.57 -3.18 -10.74
CA PHE A 235 6.21 -3.54 -9.38
C PHE A 235 5.38 -4.81 -9.39
N LEU A 236 5.40 -5.51 -8.26
CA LEU A 236 4.51 -6.63 -8.00
C LEU A 236 3.63 -6.25 -6.80
N ALA A 237 2.32 -6.26 -7.01
CA ALA A 237 1.35 -6.19 -5.92
C ALA A 237 0.82 -7.60 -5.65
N ALA A 238 0.78 -8.02 -4.39
CA ALA A 238 0.28 -9.33 -3.99
C ALA A 238 -0.59 -9.21 -2.74
N SER A 239 -1.59 -10.09 -2.59
CA SER A 239 -2.49 -10.10 -1.44
C SER A 239 -2.58 -11.47 -0.77
N ALA A 240 -2.85 -11.44 0.53
CA ALA A 240 -2.93 -12.64 1.35
C ALA A 240 -3.88 -12.48 2.54
N GLU A 241 -4.34 -13.60 3.09
CA GLU A 241 -5.07 -13.69 4.35
C GLU A 241 -4.14 -13.43 5.55
N HIS A 242 -4.71 -13.16 6.73
CA HIS A 242 -3.92 -12.95 7.94
C HIS A 242 -3.20 -14.19 8.45
N ASP A 243 -3.71 -15.38 8.15
CA ASP A 243 -3.10 -16.66 8.53
C ASP A 243 -2.08 -17.17 7.49
N CYS A 244 -1.79 -16.37 6.47
CA CYS A 244 -0.77 -16.66 5.47
C CYS A 244 0.63 -16.63 6.10
N ASP A 245 1.47 -17.58 5.71
CA ASP A 245 2.90 -17.51 5.99
C ASP A 245 3.54 -16.43 5.10
N ILE A 246 3.65 -15.21 5.64
CA ILE A 246 4.15 -14.04 4.91
C ILE A 246 5.61 -14.23 4.48
N GLU A 247 6.43 -14.88 5.29
CA GLU A 247 7.85 -15.12 4.97
C GLU A 247 7.95 -16.07 3.77
N GLN A 248 7.24 -17.19 3.81
CA GLN A 248 7.17 -18.11 2.68
C GLN A 248 6.60 -17.42 1.43
N PHE A 249 5.51 -16.67 1.59
CA PHE A 249 4.84 -16.00 0.48
C PHE A 249 5.75 -15.01 -0.24
N THR A 250 6.35 -14.09 0.51
CA THR A 250 7.24 -13.05 -0.04
C THR A 250 8.50 -13.65 -0.65
N THR A 251 9.08 -14.69 -0.04
CA THR A 251 10.21 -15.44 -0.59
C THR A 251 9.88 -16.01 -1.96
N ARG A 252 8.74 -16.71 -2.09
CA ARG A 252 8.29 -17.28 -3.37
C ARG A 252 8.03 -16.22 -4.43
N LEU A 253 7.45 -15.07 -4.05
CA LEU A 253 7.23 -13.97 -4.99
C LEU A 253 8.57 -13.40 -5.51
N HIS A 254 9.57 -13.23 -4.65
CA HIS A 254 10.90 -12.79 -5.06
C HIS A 254 11.60 -13.78 -6.00
N GLU A 255 11.41 -15.08 -5.82
CA GLU A 255 11.96 -16.12 -6.70
C GLU A 255 11.40 -16.03 -8.13
N VAL A 256 10.10 -15.72 -8.30
CA VAL A 256 9.47 -15.71 -9.62
C VAL A 256 9.61 -14.38 -10.37
N VAL A 257 9.74 -13.25 -9.66
CA VAL A 257 9.81 -11.90 -10.23
C VAL A 257 10.80 -11.74 -11.41
N PRO A 258 12.05 -12.24 -11.34
CA PRO A 258 13.00 -12.11 -12.44
C PRO A 258 12.53 -12.77 -13.75
N GLY A 259 11.83 -13.91 -13.64
CA GLY A 259 11.27 -14.62 -14.81
C GLY A 259 10.10 -13.88 -15.45
N LEU A 260 9.28 -13.21 -14.64
CA LEU A 260 8.11 -12.45 -15.11
C LEU A 260 8.51 -11.21 -15.92
N THR A 261 9.57 -10.52 -15.51
CA THR A 261 10.01 -9.29 -16.19
C THR A 261 10.79 -9.54 -17.46
N ALA A 262 11.53 -10.65 -17.54
CA ALA A 262 12.21 -11.07 -18.76
C ALA A 262 11.21 -11.40 -19.90
N ALA A 263 10.08 -12.04 -19.57
CA ALA A 263 9.03 -12.37 -20.53
C ALA A 263 8.23 -11.14 -21.02
N ALA A 264 8.14 -10.09 -20.20
CA ALA A 264 7.38 -8.87 -20.49
C ALA A 264 8.09 -7.87 -21.43
N THR A 265 9.35 -8.12 -21.83
CA THR A 265 10.08 -7.26 -22.77
C THR A 265 9.80 -7.70 -24.21
N PRO A 266 9.10 -6.90 -25.05
CA PRO A 266 8.92 -7.26 -26.45
C PRO A 266 10.27 -7.26 -27.15
N GLY A 267 10.62 -8.37 -27.79
CA GLY A 267 11.83 -8.46 -28.62
C GLY A 267 11.86 -7.34 -29.65
N LYS A 268 12.89 -6.50 -29.63
CA LYS A 268 13.19 -5.55 -30.71
C LYS A 268 13.08 -6.29 -32.04
N GLY A 269 12.15 -5.86 -32.88
CA GLY A 269 11.91 -6.43 -34.20
C GLY A 269 13.23 -6.59 -34.95
N LYS A 270 13.52 -7.81 -35.41
CA LYS A 270 14.55 -8.04 -36.42
C LYS A 270 14.20 -7.16 -37.62
N GLY A 271 14.99 -6.11 -37.84
CA GLY A 271 14.97 -5.35 -39.07
C GLY A 271 15.28 -6.30 -40.22
N THR A 272 14.26 -6.65 -41.00
CA THR A 272 14.46 -7.23 -42.32
C THR A 272 14.90 -6.12 -43.25
N GLY A 273 16.20 -5.99 -43.42
CA GLY A 273 16.79 -5.19 -44.50
C GLY A 273 16.47 -5.81 -45.86
N HIS A 274 15.61 -5.11 -46.60
CA HIS A 274 15.59 -5.03 -48.06
C HIS A 274 15.53 -3.51 -48.30
N VAL A 275 16.41 -2.87 -49.04
CA VAL A 275 17.05 -3.19 -50.34
C VAL A 275 18.46 -2.59 -50.36
#